data_AF-A0A6A3SUY5-F1
#
_entry.id   AF-A0A6A3SUY5-F1
#
_cell.length_a   1.000
_cell.length_b   1.000
_cell.length_c   1.000
_cell.angle_alpha   90.00
_cell.angle_beta   90.00
_cell.angle_gamma   90.00
#
_symmetry.space_group_name_H-M   'P 1'
#
loop_
_entity.id
_entity.type
_entity.pdbx_description
1 polymer ?
#
loop_
_entity_poly.entity_id
_entity_poly.type
_entity_poly.pdbx_seq_one_letter_code
_entity_poly.pdbx_strand_id
1 'polypeptide(L)'
;MAVLELKGLGVVSKFLGIGFEYDKDKGWLLEQRQVILGMLDKFGLSEVSAVRVPIGGELENDVDGELLPNDGAGSPQRPTVKTFQSLVGSLLWIARCTRPDIAYAVHRVTRRTHEPRVSDWRLAKKIARYLKGTVDTKFAMHAPRGGMSEDTIVVEGYSDADFAGDRVDRKSVSGGVLMVCGMVVGWICKKQSSVALSTMEAEFVADSQVTAEMLGIVELLSEIGIKVKVPYKLHVDTSRR
;
A
#
# COMPACT_ATOMS: atom_id res chain seq x y z
N MET A 1 15.28 -35.71 11.10
CA MET A 1 15.32 -34.33 10.56
C MET A 1 14.96 -34.42 9.09
N ALA A 2 13.88 -33.77 8.66
CA ALA A 2 13.55 -33.71 7.24
C ALA A 2 14.50 -32.70 6.59
N VAL A 3 15.36 -33.19 5.69
CA VAL A 3 16.23 -32.32 4.89
C VAL A 3 15.38 -31.78 3.75
N LEU A 4 15.10 -30.47 3.78
CA LEU A 4 14.44 -29.78 2.69
C LEU A 4 15.48 -29.53 1.60
N GLU A 5 15.36 -30.22 0.47
CA GLU A 5 16.16 -29.93 -0.72
C GLU A 5 15.69 -28.62 -1.35
N LEU A 6 16.53 -27.59 -1.28
CA LEU A 6 16.26 -26.29 -1.90
C LEU A 6 16.95 -26.21 -3.26
N LYS A 7 16.15 -26.06 -4.32
CA LYS A 7 16.66 -25.83 -5.68
C LYS A 7 16.94 -24.33 -5.89
N GLY A 8 18.20 -23.97 -6.09
CA GLY A 8 18.59 -22.62 -6.49
C GLY A 8 18.16 -22.34 -7.94
N LEU A 9 17.16 -21.49 -8.12
CA LEU A 9 16.65 -21.08 -9.45
C LEU A 9 17.35 -19.84 -10.03
N GLY A 10 18.42 -19.37 -9.39
CA GLY A 10 19.11 -18.14 -9.74
C GLY A 10 18.41 -16.90 -9.19
N VAL A 11 18.67 -15.75 -9.80
CA VAL A 11 18.07 -14.46 -9.42
C VAL A 11 16.56 -14.49 -9.75
N VAL A 12 15.73 -14.13 -8.78
CA VAL A 12 14.27 -14.07 -8.99
C VAL A 12 13.95 -13.05 -10.07
N SER A 13 13.16 -13.48 -11.05
CA SER A 13 12.64 -12.61 -12.13
C SER A 13 11.13 -12.40 -12.03
N LYS A 14 10.42 -13.34 -11.39
CA LYS A 14 8.97 -13.25 -11.20
C LYS A 14 8.50 -14.06 -10.00
N PHE A 15 7.64 -13.48 -9.17
CA PHE A 15 7.00 -14.16 -8.04
C PHE A 15 5.64 -13.55 -7.75
N LEU A 16 4.59 -14.38 -7.66
CA LEU A 16 3.20 -13.96 -7.37
C LEU A 16 2.69 -12.78 -8.23
N GLY A 17 3.08 -12.73 -9.51
CA GLY A 17 2.68 -11.66 -10.43
C GLY A 17 3.47 -10.36 -10.27
N ILE A 18 4.49 -10.32 -9.42
CA ILE A 18 5.49 -9.25 -9.32
C ILE A 18 6.67 -9.63 -10.21
N GLY A 19 7.07 -8.73 -11.10
CA GLY A 19 8.33 -8.82 -11.86
C GLY A 19 9.47 -8.21 -11.06
N PHE A 20 10.65 -8.84 -11.15
CA PHE A 20 11.84 -8.42 -10.43
C PHE A 20 12.97 -8.21 -11.43
N GLU A 21 13.61 -7.05 -11.32
CA GLU A 21 14.85 -6.74 -12.01
C GLU A 21 15.90 -6.40 -10.96
N TYR A 22 17.07 -7.03 -11.06
CA TYR A 22 18.19 -6.77 -10.16
C TYR A 22 19.33 -6.13 -10.94
N ASP A 23 19.82 -5.02 -10.44
CA ASP A 23 21.00 -4.34 -10.93
C ASP A 23 21.94 -4.06 -9.75
N LYS A 24 23.24 -4.32 -9.93
CA LYS A 24 24.22 -4.20 -8.85
C LYS A 24 24.35 -2.78 -8.31
N ASP A 25 24.14 -1.77 -9.16
CA ASP A 25 24.29 -0.37 -8.82
C ASP A 25 22.95 0.27 -8.43
N LYS A 26 21.83 -0.16 -9.03
CA LYS A 26 20.49 0.41 -8.79
C LYS A 26 19.66 -0.37 -7.78
N GLY A 27 20.09 -1.55 -7.36
CA GLY A 27 19.36 -2.42 -6.45
C GLY A 27 18.22 -3.17 -7.16
N TRP A 28 17.11 -3.36 -6.45
CA TRP A 28 15.95 -4.09 -7.00
C TRP A 28 14.91 -3.13 -7.56
N LEU A 29 14.35 -3.47 -8.72
CA LEU A 29 13.18 -2.83 -9.29
C LEU A 29 12.05 -3.86 -9.33
N LEU A 30 10.92 -3.51 -8.73
CA LEU A 30 9.73 -4.34 -8.66
C LEU A 30 8.62 -3.73 -9.52
N GLU A 31 7.92 -4.57 -10.27
CA GLU A 31 6.88 -4.12 -11.20
C GLU A 31 5.68 -5.07 -11.21
N GLN A 32 4.50 -4.56 -11.57
CA GLN A 32 3.26 -5.34 -11.65
C GLN A 32 2.48 -5.05 -12.94
N ARG A 33 3.17 -4.73 -14.03
CA ARG A 33 2.61 -4.37 -15.35
C ARG A 33 1.58 -5.38 -15.81
N GLN A 34 1.91 -6.68 -15.80
CA GLN A 34 0.99 -7.71 -16.28
C GLN A 34 -0.27 -7.82 -15.41
N VAL A 35 -0.14 -7.63 -14.10
CA VAL A 35 -1.27 -7.63 -13.15
C VAL A 35 -2.16 -6.41 -13.41
N ILE A 36 -1.57 -5.24 -13.61
CA ILE A 36 -2.28 -4.00 -13.95
C ILE A 36 -3.03 -4.16 -15.27
N LEU A 37 -2.37 -4.65 -16.33
CA LEU A 37 -3.00 -4.86 -17.64
C LEU A 37 -4.13 -5.88 -17.59
N GLY A 38 -3.94 -7.00 -16.90
CA GLY A 38 -5.00 -8.01 -16.71
C GLY A 38 -6.19 -7.48 -15.91
N MET A 39 -5.95 -6.65 -14.90
CA MET A 39 -7.02 -5.94 -14.18
C MET A 39 -7.76 -4.97 -15.10
N LEU A 40 -7.05 -4.17 -15.90
CA LEU A 40 -7.67 -3.21 -16.82
C LEU A 40 -8.57 -3.91 -17.85
N ASP A 41 -8.11 -5.03 -18.40
CA ASP A 41 -8.88 -5.85 -19.35
C ASP A 41 -10.14 -6.42 -18.71
N LYS A 42 -9.98 -7.09 -17.56
CA LYS A 42 -11.09 -7.68 -16.80
C LYS A 42 -12.21 -6.69 -16.49
N PHE A 43 -11.87 -5.43 -16.22
CA PHE A 43 -12.82 -4.39 -15.86
C PHE A 43 -13.19 -3.45 -17.03
N GLY A 44 -12.84 -3.80 -18.28
CA GLY A 44 -13.23 -3.03 -19.47
C GLY A 44 -12.63 -1.61 -19.49
N LEU A 45 -11.42 -1.45 -18.95
CA LEU A 45 -10.69 -0.19 -18.84
C LEU A 45 -9.51 -0.07 -19.80
N SER A 46 -9.23 -1.11 -20.61
CA SER A 46 -8.12 -1.16 -21.57
C SER A 46 -8.14 0.02 -22.55
N GLU A 47 -9.32 0.43 -23.05
CA GLU A 47 -9.46 1.53 -24.01
C GLU A 47 -9.74 2.89 -23.36
N VAL A 48 -9.95 2.93 -22.04
CA VAL A 48 -10.31 4.17 -21.34
C VAL A 48 -9.07 5.01 -21.08
N SER A 49 -9.10 6.32 -21.36
CA SER A 49 -7.94 7.22 -21.17
C SER A 49 -7.42 7.21 -19.73
N ALA A 50 -6.11 7.34 -19.53
CA ALA A 50 -5.53 7.45 -18.20
C ALA A 50 -5.92 8.77 -17.49
N VAL A 51 -5.69 8.83 -16.17
CA VAL A 51 -5.82 10.05 -15.37
C VAL A 51 -4.51 10.36 -14.65
N ARG A 52 -4.28 11.63 -14.28
CA ARG A 52 -3.01 12.08 -13.68
C ARG A 52 -2.89 11.85 -12.19
N VAL A 53 -4.00 11.74 -11.46
CA VAL A 53 -4.02 11.55 -10.00
C VAL A 53 -4.95 10.39 -9.64
N PRO A 54 -4.59 9.54 -8.67
CA PRO A 54 -5.40 8.39 -8.27
C PRO A 54 -6.67 8.81 -7.51
N ILE A 55 -6.61 9.97 -6.85
CA ILE A 55 -7.70 10.59 -6.09
C ILE A 55 -7.56 12.12 -6.18
N GLY A 56 -8.67 12.85 -6.15
CA GLY A 56 -8.71 14.32 -6.19
C GLY A 56 -9.96 14.88 -6.87
N GLY A 57 -10.66 15.79 -6.19
CA GLY A 57 -11.91 16.38 -6.68
C GLY A 57 -13.18 15.63 -6.25
N GLU A 58 -13.07 14.44 -5.66
CA GLU A 58 -14.18 13.79 -4.96
C GLU A 58 -14.44 14.50 -3.63
N LEU A 59 -15.67 14.95 -3.40
CA LEU A 59 -16.09 15.38 -2.06
C LEU A 59 -16.13 14.13 -1.17
N GLU A 60 -15.55 14.19 0.03
CA GLU A 60 -15.66 13.09 1.01
C GLU A 60 -17.11 12.75 1.37
N ASN A 61 -17.99 13.73 1.13
CA ASN A 61 -19.43 13.70 1.33
C ASN A 61 -20.22 13.20 0.12
N ASP A 62 -19.60 12.55 -0.88
CA ASP A 62 -20.32 11.87 -1.97
C ASP A 62 -20.97 10.57 -1.44
N VAL A 63 -21.79 10.74 -0.41
CA VAL A 63 -22.78 9.78 0.10
C VAL A 63 -24.00 9.76 -0.83
N ASP A 64 -24.12 10.76 -1.71
CA ASP A 64 -25.08 10.80 -2.80
C ASP A 64 -24.67 9.82 -3.90
N GLY A 65 -25.47 8.77 -4.05
CA GLY A 65 -25.28 7.75 -5.05
C GLY A 65 -26.01 6.47 -4.70
N GLU A 66 -26.64 5.87 -5.69
CA GLU A 66 -27.31 4.58 -5.56
C GLU A 66 -26.34 3.51 -5.02
N LEU A 67 -26.85 2.66 -4.12
CA LEU A 67 -26.14 1.47 -3.67
C LEU A 67 -25.94 0.53 -4.85
N LEU A 68 -24.78 -0.13 -4.89
CA LEU A 68 -24.58 -1.19 -5.86
C LEU A 68 -25.44 -2.41 -5.48
N PRO A 69 -26.07 -3.07 -6.46
CA PRO A 69 -26.84 -4.29 -6.21
C PRO A 69 -25.94 -5.41 -5.67
N ASN A 70 -26.50 -6.20 -4.76
CA ASN A 70 -25.84 -7.38 -4.18
C ASN A 70 -25.84 -8.59 -5.14
N ASP A 71 -26.79 -8.62 -6.06
CA ASP A 71 -27.10 -9.72 -6.98
C ASP A 71 -27.02 -9.29 -8.46
N GLY A 72 -27.04 -10.28 -9.35
CA GLY A 72 -26.88 -10.10 -10.79
C GLY A 72 -25.50 -10.52 -11.32
N ALA A 73 -25.40 -10.65 -12.65
CA ALA A 73 -24.22 -11.18 -13.32
C ALA A 73 -22.95 -10.31 -13.14
N GLY A 74 -23.10 -9.02 -12.81
CA GLY A 74 -22.02 -8.07 -12.60
C GLY A 74 -21.21 -7.80 -13.87
N SER A 75 -21.18 -6.57 -14.34
CA SER A 75 -20.32 -6.17 -15.46
C SER A 75 -19.68 -4.81 -15.20
N PRO A 76 -18.65 -4.42 -15.97
CA PRO A 76 -18.09 -3.07 -15.87
C PRO A 76 -19.12 -1.95 -16.04
N GLN A 77 -20.17 -2.19 -16.83
CA GLN A 77 -21.27 -1.27 -17.09
C GLN A 77 -22.40 -1.38 -16.05
N ARG A 78 -22.56 -2.55 -15.42
CA ARG A 78 -23.56 -2.82 -14.36
C ARG A 78 -22.86 -3.45 -13.15
N PRO A 79 -22.13 -2.65 -12.36
CA PRO A 79 -21.33 -3.17 -11.25
C PRO A 79 -22.23 -3.68 -10.12
N THR A 80 -21.86 -4.82 -9.54
CA THR A 80 -22.43 -5.32 -8.28
C THR A 80 -21.42 -5.15 -7.15
N VAL A 81 -21.85 -5.41 -5.91
CA VAL A 81 -20.94 -5.46 -4.75
C VAL A 81 -19.77 -6.43 -4.99
N LYS A 82 -20.01 -7.59 -5.62
CA LYS A 82 -18.96 -8.56 -5.96
C LYS A 82 -17.98 -8.02 -7.02
N THR A 83 -18.48 -7.34 -8.05
CA THR A 83 -17.62 -6.70 -9.07
C THR A 83 -16.73 -5.64 -8.42
N PHE A 84 -17.29 -4.83 -7.52
CA PHE A 84 -16.56 -3.82 -6.75
C PHE A 84 -15.46 -4.46 -5.90
N GLN A 85 -15.80 -5.46 -5.08
CA GLN A 85 -14.84 -6.20 -4.24
C GLN A 85 -13.69 -6.80 -5.04
N SER A 86 -13.98 -7.34 -6.23
CA SER A 86 -12.95 -7.90 -7.10
C SER A 86 -11.97 -6.85 -7.63
N LEU A 87 -12.45 -5.67 -8.01
CA LEU A 87 -11.59 -4.56 -8.46
C LEU A 87 -10.76 -4.04 -7.29
N VAL A 88 -11.39 -3.76 -6.16
CA VAL A 88 -10.72 -3.23 -4.96
C VAL A 88 -9.69 -4.22 -4.43
N GLY A 89 -9.95 -5.53 -4.45
CA GLY A 89 -8.96 -6.54 -4.09
C GLY A 89 -7.75 -6.55 -5.01
N SER A 90 -7.95 -6.36 -6.32
CA SER A 90 -6.86 -6.23 -7.30
C SER A 90 -6.02 -4.98 -7.04
N LEU A 91 -6.67 -3.85 -6.76
CA LEU A 91 -6.01 -2.60 -6.39
C LEU A 91 -5.25 -2.71 -5.07
N LEU A 92 -5.80 -3.42 -4.07
CA LEU A 92 -5.17 -3.65 -2.78
C LEU A 92 -3.88 -4.46 -2.90
N TRP A 93 -3.89 -5.51 -3.74
CA TRP A 93 -2.69 -6.27 -4.05
C TRP A 93 -1.59 -5.40 -4.67
N ILE A 94 -1.94 -4.59 -5.68
CA ILE A 94 -1.00 -3.69 -6.35
C ILE A 94 -0.44 -2.65 -5.37
N ALA A 95 -1.33 -2.05 -4.56
CA ALA A 95 -1.00 -1.04 -3.56
C ALA A 95 -0.12 -1.56 -2.44
N ARG A 96 -0.16 -2.87 -2.13
CA ARG A 96 0.65 -3.47 -1.05
C ARG A 96 1.99 -4.00 -1.53
N CYS A 97 2.12 -4.33 -2.82
CA CYS A 97 3.34 -4.95 -3.35
C CYS A 97 4.29 -3.96 -4.01
N THR A 98 3.79 -3.06 -4.86
CA THR A 98 4.68 -2.20 -5.69
C THR A 98 4.22 -0.75 -5.86
N ARG A 99 3.01 -0.38 -5.41
CA ARG A 99 2.45 0.96 -5.65
C ARG A 99 2.05 1.68 -4.36
N PRO A 100 3.02 2.12 -3.53
CA PRO A 100 2.73 2.92 -2.34
C PRO A 100 2.00 4.24 -2.68
N ASP A 101 2.21 4.77 -3.88
CA ASP A 101 1.62 6.01 -4.39
C ASP A 101 0.08 5.97 -4.52
N ILE A 102 -0.53 4.78 -4.59
CA ILE A 102 -1.99 4.64 -4.57
C ILE A 102 -2.54 4.22 -3.20
N ALA A 103 -1.69 3.99 -2.19
CA ALA A 103 -2.07 3.37 -0.93
C ALA A 103 -3.23 4.10 -0.23
N TYR A 104 -3.19 5.44 -0.19
CA TYR A 104 -4.26 6.24 0.38
C TYR A 104 -5.58 6.14 -0.40
N ALA A 105 -5.52 6.24 -1.73
CA ALA A 105 -6.71 6.17 -2.58
C ALA A 105 -7.39 4.79 -2.46
N VAL A 106 -6.58 3.72 -2.41
CA VAL A 106 -7.06 2.36 -2.20
C VAL A 106 -7.61 2.18 -0.79
N HIS A 107 -6.92 2.70 0.22
CA HIS A 107 -7.39 2.71 1.60
C HIS A 107 -8.78 3.37 1.70
N ARG A 108 -9.01 4.51 1.04
CA ARG A 108 -10.32 5.16 1.01
C ARG A 108 -11.42 4.30 0.39
N VAL A 109 -11.18 3.72 -0.79
CA VAL A 109 -12.22 2.92 -1.47
C VAL A 109 -12.53 1.61 -0.74
N THR A 110 -11.57 1.05 0.02
CA THR A 110 -11.80 -0.16 0.84
C THR A 110 -12.73 0.05 2.04
N ARG A 111 -13.01 1.30 2.46
CA ARG A 111 -13.83 1.58 3.65
C ARG A 111 -15.29 1.12 3.51
N ARG A 112 -15.82 1.07 2.28
CA ARG A 112 -17.23 0.71 1.99
C ARG A 112 -17.37 -0.62 1.25
N THR A 113 -16.45 -1.55 1.47
CA THR A 113 -16.41 -2.84 0.74
C THR A 113 -17.66 -3.70 0.92
N HIS A 114 -18.42 -3.51 2.00
CA HIS A 114 -19.67 -4.25 2.27
C HIS A 114 -20.92 -3.54 1.74
N GLU A 115 -20.88 -2.22 1.54
CA GLU A 115 -22.02 -1.42 1.08
C GLU A 115 -21.52 -0.31 0.13
N PRO A 116 -20.96 -0.69 -1.05
CA PRO A 116 -20.40 0.28 -1.99
C PRO A 116 -21.49 1.00 -2.78
N ARG A 117 -21.22 2.26 -3.12
CA ARG A 117 -22.07 3.10 -3.98
C ARG A 117 -21.50 3.25 -5.38
N VAL A 118 -22.31 3.80 -6.29
CA VAL A 118 -21.84 4.18 -7.63
C VAL A 118 -20.65 5.16 -7.57
N SER A 119 -20.60 6.07 -6.59
CA SER A 119 -19.46 6.97 -6.36
C SER A 119 -18.18 6.20 -6.02
N ASP A 120 -18.27 5.19 -5.14
CA ASP A 120 -17.13 4.33 -4.80
C ASP A 120 -16.62 3.54 -6.01
N TRP A 121 -17.54 3.04 -6.86
CA TRP A 121 -17.15 2.39 -8.13
C TRP A 121 -16.41 3.33 -9.06
N ARG A 122 -16.86 4.59 -9.19
CA ARG A 122 -16.17 5.60 -9.99
C ARG A 122 -14.75 5.86 -9.46
N LEU A 123 -14.59 5.97 -8.14
CA LEU A 123 -13.28 6.13 -7.51
C LEU A 123 -12.37 4.92 -7.78
N ALA A 124 -12.87 3.68 -7.62
CA ALA A 124 -12.11 2.47 -7.92
C ALA A 124 -11.62 2.45 -9.38
N LYS A 125 -12.49 2.79 -10.34
CA LYS A 125 -12.10 2.91 -11.76
C LYS A 125 -11.10 4.02 -12.00
N LYS A 126 -11.19 5.15 -11.28
CA LYS A 126 -10.23 6.25 -11.40
C LYS A 126 -8.83 5.80 -10.98
N ILE A 127 -8.71 5.08 -9.86
CA ILE A 127 -7.42 4.51 -9.42
C ILE A 127 -6.86 3.55 -10.48
N ALA A 128 -7.69 2.68 -11.05
CA ALA A 128 -7.27 1.79 -12.13
C ALA A 128 -6.80 2.56 -13.38
N ARG A 129 -7.50 3.64 -13.77
CA ARG A 129 -7.08 4.51 -14.89
C ARG A 129 -5.78 5.26 -14.60
N TYR A 130 -5.50 5.60 -13.35
CA TYR A 130 -4.21 6.18 -12.95
C TYR A 130 -3.08 5.17 -13.13
N LEU A 131 -3.30 3.92 -12.71
CA LEU A 131 -2.35 2.82 -12.93
C LEU A 131 -2.09 2.57 -14.41
N LYS A 132 -3.09 2.72 -15.29
CA LYS A 132 -2.89 2.66 -16.75
C LYS A 132 -1.86 3.68 -17.25
N GLY A 133 -1.94 4.92 -16.77
CA GLY A 133 -1.01 5.99 -17.17
C GLY A 133 0.40 5.83 -16.59
N THR A 134 0.56 4.97 -15.59
CA THR A 134 1.80 4.76 -14.81
C THR A 134 2.18 3.29 -14.77
N VAL A 135 1.80 2.55 -15.81
CA VAL A 135 1.94 1.08 -15.83
C VAL A 135 3.40 0.63 -15.90
N ASP A 136 4.28 1.50 -16.40
CA ASP A 136 5.74 1.29 -16.49
C ASP A 136 6.50 1.78 -15.24
N THR A 137 5.80 2.36 -14.26
CA THR A 137 6.41 2.78 -13.00
C THR A 137 6.83 1.55 -12.18
N LYS A 138 8.10 1.51 -11.77
CA LYS A 138 8.67 0.45 -10.93
C LYS A 138 8.97 0.98 -9.54
N PHE A 139 8.81 0.12 -8.55
CA PHE A 139 9.21 0.38 -7.18
C PHE A 139 10.69 0.05 -7.00
N ALA A 140 11.50 1.03 -6.61
CA ALA A 140 12.93 0.85 -6.45
C ALA A 140 13.29 0.61 -4.98
N MET A 141 13.93 -0.53 -4.72
CA MET A 141 14.56 -0.84 -3.44
C MET A 141 16.07 -0.73 -3.63
N HIS A 142 16.60 0.45 -3.33
CA HIS A 142 18.02 0.74 -3.42
C HIS A 142 18.59 0.99 -2.02
N ALA A 143 19.56 0.17 -1.61
CA ALA A 143 20.29 0.39 -0.37
C ALA A 143 21.42 1.39 -0.64
N PRO A 144 21.41 2.59 -0.04
CA PRO A 144 22.54 3.51 -0.15
C PRO A 144 23.80 2.83 0.38
N ARG A 145 24.96 3.13 -0.23
CA ARG A 145 26.26 2.71 0.31
C ARG A 145 26.38 3.21 1.75
N GLY A 146 26.42 2.28 2.73
CA GLY A 146 26.47 2.59 4.16
C GLY A 146 25.28 2.10 5.01
N GLY A 147 24.25 1.48 4.40
CA GLY A 147 23.11 0.90 5.13
C GLY A 147 23.43 -0.37 5.95
N MET A 148 24.61 -0.97 5.73
CA MET A 148 25.12 -2.10 6.49
C MET A 148 26.37 -1.66 7.24
N SER A 149 26.38 -1.78 8.58
CA SER A 149 27.60 -1.59 9.38
C SER A 149 28.02 -2.90 10.03
N GLU A 150 29.23 -3.34 9.69
CA GLU A 150 30.13 -4.29 10.37
C GLU A 150 29.60 -5.63 10.90
N ASP A 151 28.28 -5.91 10.86
CA ASP A 151 27.58 -7.20 11.11
C ASP A 151 26.08 -7.00 11.42
N THR A 152 25.57 -5.77 11.32
CA THR A 152 24.17 -5.44 11.66
C THR A 152 23.45 -4.72 10.53
N ILE A 153 22.14 -4.99 10.45
CA ILE A 153 21.20 -4.30 9.57
C ILE A 153 20.53 -3.16 10.32
N VAL A 154 20.34 -2.02 9.66
CA VAL A 154 19.62 -0.88 10.22
C VAL A 154 18.15 -0.98 9.84
N VAL A 155 17.26 -0.89 10.82
CA VAL A 155 15.80 -0.79 10.63
C VAL A 155 15.33 0.57 11.13
N GLU A 156 14.59 1.27 10.29
CA GLU A 156 14.04 2.60 10.59
C GLU A 156 12.57 2.66 10.18
N GLY A 157 11.76 3.38 10.97
CA GLY A 157 10.37 3.67 10.66
C GLY A 157 10.14 5.18 10.56
N TYR A 158 9.22 5.58 9.71
CA TYR A 158 8.67 6.92 9.63
C TYR A 158 7.18 6.84 9.93
N SER A 159 6.68 7.72 10.78
CA SER A 159 5.28 7.79 11.20
C SER A 159 4.75 9.19 10.92
N ASP A 160 3.51 9.25 10.47
CA ASP A 160 2.76 10.49 10.25
C ASP A 160 1.26 10.22 10.51
N ALA A 161 0.52 11.23 10.95
CA ALA A 161 -0.91 11.13 11.19
C ALA A 161 -1.66 12.34 10.63
N ASP A 162 -2.58 12.07 9.70
CA ASP A 162 -3.50 13.10 9.21
C ASP A 162 -4.67 13.25 10.20
N PHE A 163 -4.58 14.24 11.10
CA PHE A 163 -5.56 14.49 12.16
C PHE A 163 -6.92 14.92 11.59
N ALA A 164 -7.97 14.19 11.98
CA ALA A 164 -9.34 14.44 11.53
C ALA A 164 -9.49 14.54 10.00
N GLY A 165 -8.62 13.83 9.26
CA GLY A 165 -8.61 13.82 7.80
C GLY A 165 -9.90 13.27 7.17
N ASP A 166 -10.69 12.46 7.90
CA ASP A 166 -12.03 12.07 7.47
C ASP A 166 -13.09 13.03 8.04
N ARG A 167 -13.70 13.85 7.18
CA ARG A 167 -14.72 14.83 7.60
C ARG A 167 -16.02 14.21 8.11
N VAL A 168 -16.27 12.93 7.81
CA VAL A 168 -17.53 12.26 8.16
C VAL A 168 -17.52 11.76 9.61
N ASP A 169 -16.44 11.11 10.04
CA ASP A 169 -16.34 10.57 11.41
C ASP A 169 -15.21 11.18 12.24
N ARG A 170 -14.50 12.17 11.70
CA ARG A 170 -13.39 12.90 12.36
C ARG A 170 -12.24 12.00 12.80
N LYS A 171 -12.16 10.77 12.27
CA LYS A 171 -11.06 9.85 12.58
C LYS A 171 -9.83 10.18 11.74
N SER A 172 -8.68 10.11 12.39
CA SER A 172 -7.39 10.34 11.75
C SER A 172 -6.97 9.15 10.90
N VAL A 173 -6.06 9.40 9.94
CA VAL A 173 -5.43 8.36 9.13
C VAL A 173 -3.96 8.29 9.51
N SER A 174 -3.53 7.15 10.04
CA SER A 174 -2.13 6.83 10.30
C SER A 174 -1.43 6.43 9.01
N GLY A 175 -0.35 7.11 8.70
CA GLY A 175 0.60 6.80 7.65
C GLY A 175 1.92 6.29 8.24
N GLY A 176 2.64 5.46 7.50
CA GLY A 176 3.99 5.11 7.88
C GLY A 176 4.78 4.42 6.78
N VAL A 177 6.09 4.48 6.89
CA VAL A 177 7.05 3.85 5.98
C VAL A 177 8.10 3.11 6.79
N LEU A 178 8.36 1.86 6.42
CA LEU A 178 9.34 0.99 7.06
C LEU A 178 10.52 0.79 6.14
N MET A 179 11.72 0.98 6.67
CA MET A 179 12.97 0.95 5.93
C MET A 179 13.96 -0.04 6.54
N VAL A 180 14.66 -0.77 5.67
CA VAL A 180 15.73 -1.71 6.04
C VAL A 180 16.96 -1.36 5.20
N CYS A 181 18.08 -1.05 5.83
CA CYS A 181 19.30 -0.57 5.16
C CYS A 181 19.06 0.60 4.20
N GLY A 182 18.11 1.50 4.52
CA GLY A 182 17.72 2.61 3.65
C GLY A 182 16.81 2.24 2.47
N MET A 183 16.40 0.98 2.33
CA MET A 183 15.40 0.55 1.36
C MET A 183 14.01 0.58 1.98
N VAL A 184 13.02 1.13 1.28
CA VAL A 184 11.62 0.98 1.70
C VAL A 184 11.19 -0.47 1.48
N VAL A 185 10.79 -1.15 2.56
CA VAL A 185 10.32 -2.55 2.53
C VAL A 185 8.83 -2.68 2.82
N GLY A 186 8.21 -1.63 3.37
CA GLY A 186 6.80 -1.63 3.70
C GLY A 186 6.27 -0.24 3.96
N TRP A 187 4.94 -0.12 3.91
CA TRP A 187 4.21 1.10 4.21
C TRP A 187 2.86 0.77 4.83
N ILE A 188 2.33 1.74 5.57
CA ILE A 188 1.09 1.64 6.32
C ILE A 188 0.22 2.83 5.91
N CYS A 189 -1.05 2.55 5.62
CA CYS A 189 -2.09 3.56 5.51
C CYS A 189 -3.35 2.99 6.16
N LYS A 190 -3.69 3.48 7.35
CA LYS A 190 -4.73 2.90 8.18
C LYS A 190 -5.55 3.98 8.87
N LYS A 191 -6.87 3.88 8.75
CA LYS A 191 -7.81 4.69 9.53
C LYS A 191 -7.78 4.26 10.99
N GLN A 192 -7.69 5.21 11.90
CA GLN A 192 -7.72 4.94 13.33
C GLN A 192 -9.09 4.41 13.77
N SER A 193 -9.11 3.55 14.78
CA SER A 193 -10.36 2.95 15.30
C SER A 193 -11.15 3.95 16.13
N SER A 194 -10.47 4.72 16.96
CA SER A 194 -11.01 5.81 17.78
C SER A 194 -10.89 7.17 17.09
N VAL A 195 -11.72 8.12 17.55
CA VAL A 195 -11.55 9.53 17.22
C VAL A 195 -10.51 10.09 18.19
N ALA A 196 -9.40 10.59 17.66
CA ALA A 196 -8.40 11.26 18.47
C ALA A 196 -8.93 12.61 18.96
N LEU A 197 -8.67 12.93 20.22
CA LEU A 197 -9.07 14.18 20.86
C LEU A 197 -8.06 15.31 20.61
N SER A 198 -6.86 14.97 20.15
CA SER A 198 -5.80 15.91 19.79
C SER A 198 -4.92 15.37 18.66
N THR A 199 -4.17 16.26 18.01
CA THR A 199 -3.14 15.88 17.03
C THR A 199 -2.11 14.94 17.66
N MET A 200 -1.68 15.24 18.89
CA MET A 200 -0.74 14.43 19.66
C MET A 200 -1.24 13.00 19.88
N GLU A 201 -2.52 12.82 20.20
CA GLU A 201 -3.10 11.48 20.35
C GLU A 201 -3.12 10.72 19.02
N ALA A 202 -3.46 11.40 17.92
CA ALA A 202 -3.44 10.78 16.60
C ALA A 202 -2.03 10.36 16.17
N GLU A 203 -1.03 11.20 16.41
CA GLU A 203 0.39 10.93 16.15
C GLU A 203 0.87 9.74 17.00
N PHE A 204 0.56 9.72 18.30
CA PHE A 204 0.91 8.60 19.18
C PHE A 204 0.32 7.26 18.73
N VAL A 205 -0.93 7.27 18.22
CA VAL A 205 -1.56 6.07 17.65
C VAL A 205 -0.86 5.63 16.37
N ALA A 206 -0.45 6.56 15.50
CA ALA A 206 0.35 6.22 14.32
C ALA A 206 1.71 5.63 14.71
N ASP A 207 2.41 6.25 15.67
CA ASP A 207 3.71 5.80 16.16
C ASP A 207 3.66 4.38 16.71
N SER A 208 2.61 4.08 17.49
CA SER A 208 2.37 2.74 18.02
C SER A 208 2.17 1.71 16.91
N GLN A 209 1.41 2.05 15.86
CA GLN A 209 1.19 1.15 14.72
C GLN A 209 2.46 0.90 13.90
N VAL A 210 3.21 1.96 13.59
CA VAL A 210 4.48 1.84 12.86
C VAL A 210 5.50 1.04 13.67
N THR A 211 5.57 1.28 14.98
CA THR A 211 6.46 0.54 15.89
C THR A 211 6.12 -0.95 15.92
N ALA A 212 4.84 -1.31 15.97
CA ALA A 212 4.42 -2.71 15.97
C ALA A 212 4.86 -3.46 14.70
N GLU A 213 4.68 -2.85 13.53
CA GLU A 213 5.12 -3.43 12.25
C GLU A 213 6.65 -3.46 12.13
N MET A 214 7.34 -2.43 12.64
CA MET A 214 8.80 -2.39 12.71
C MET A 214 9.35 -3.52 13.57
N LEU A 215 8.75 -3.79 14.74
CA LEU A 215 9.12 -4.91 15.59
C LEU A 215 8.88 -6.25 14.90
N GLY A 216 7.81 -6.38 14.11
CA GLY A 216 7.58 -7.58 13.30
C GLY A 216 8.71 -7.85 12.30
N ILE A 217 9.24 -6.81 11.65
CA ILE A 217 10.41 -6.92 10.76
C ILE A 217 11.66 -7.32 11.54
N VAL A 218 11.89 -6.71 12.70
CA VAL A 218 13.04 -7.02 13.55
C VAL A 218 13.02 -8.48 14.01
N GLU A 219 11.86 -8.98 14.44
CA GLU A 219 11.69 -10.37 14.87
C GLU A 219 11.97 -11.33 13.71
N LEU A 220 11.37 -11.07 12.53
CA LEU A 220 11.61 -11.86 11.33
C LEU A 220 13.11 -11.91 10.96
N LEU A 221 13.81 -10.77 11.03
CA LEU A 221 15.25 -10.71 10.76
C LEU A 221 16.05 -11.51 11.80
N SER A 222 15.63 -11.45 13.06
CA SER A 222 16.28 -12.17 14.16
C SER A 222 16.10 -13.68 14.03
N GLU A 223 14.90 -14.15 13.65
CA GLU A 223 14.61 -15.57 13.39
C GLU A 223 15.48 -16.17 12.28
N ILE A 224 15.78 -15.39 11.23
CA ILE A 224 16.68 -15.82 10.15
C ILE A 224 18.17 -15.58 10.46
N GLY A 225 18.50 -15.22 11.70
CA GLY A 225 19.87 -15.09 12.19
C GLY A 225 20.57 -13.77 11.84
N ILE A 226 19.83 -12.75 11.40
CA ILE A 226 20.36 -11.44 11.07
C ILE A 226 20.27 -10.52 12.29
N LYS A 227 21.41 -9.96 12.69
CA LYS A 227 21.46 -9.01 13.81
C LYS A 227 20.98 -7.63 13.36
N VAL A 228 20.07 -7.03 14.13
CA VAL A 228 19.58 -5.67 13.89
C VAL A 228 20.28 -4.70 14.83
N LYS A 229 20.66 -3.52 14.31
CA LYS A 229 21.28 -2.45 15.10
C LYS A 229 20.28 -1.83 16.08
N VAL A 230 20.70 -1.72 17.34
CA VAL A 230 19.93 -1.08 18.42
C VAL A 230 20.61 0.26 18.78
N PRO A 231 19.85 1.33 19.11
CA PRO A 231 18.39 1.42 19.14
C PRO A 231 17.76 1.49 17.75
N TYR A 232 16.54 0.96 17.62
CA TYR A 232 15.70 1.12 16.42
C TYR A 232 15.19 2.55 16.33
N LYS A 233 15.28 3.17 15.15
CA LYS A 233 14.92 4.58 14.98
C LYS A 233 13.51 4.70 14.43
N LEU A 234 12.63 5.34 15.19
CA LEU A 234 11.35 5.83 14.71
C LEU A 234 11.45 7.34 14.53
N HIS A 235 11.24 7.80 13.30
CA HIS A 235 11.18 9.21 12.94
C HIS A 235 9.72 9.66 12.99
N VAL A 236 9.47 10.69 13.79
CA VAL A 236 8.14 11.26 14.05
C VAL A 236 8.22 12.78 13.85
N ASP A 237 7.15 13.41 13.37
CA ASP A 237 7.10 14.85 13.08
C ASP A 237 6.41 15.69 14.18
N THR A 238 6.24 15.11 15.37
CA THR A 238 5.71 15.77 16.57
C THR A 238 6.64 16.86 17.10
N SER A 239 6.62 18.05 16.48
CA SER A 239 7.18 19.23 17.10
C SER A 239 6.31 19.65 18.29
N ARG A 240 6.90 19.75 19.49
CA ARG A 240 6.25 20.41 20.64
C ARG A 240 5.81 21.81 20.20
N ARG A 241 4.50 22.01 20.02
CA ARG A 241 3.87 23.34 20.07
C ARG A 241 3.19 23.50 21.42
#